data_AF-A0A6B3FE02-F1
#
_entry.id   AF-A0A6B3FE02-F1
#
_cell.length_a   1.000
_cell.length_b   1.000
_cell.length_c   1.000
_cell.angle_alpha   90.00
_cell.angle_beta   90.00
_cell.angle_gamma   90.00
#
_symmetry.space_group_name_H-M   'P 1'
#
loop_
_entity.id
_entity.type
_entity.pdbx_description
1 polymer ?
#
loop_
_entity_poly.entity_id
_entity_poly.type
_entity_poly.pdbx_seq_one_letter_code
_entity_poly.pdbx_strand_id
1 'polypeptide(L)'
;LTHFLTVADVPRARAFYADVLGGEVVLDENPCIIKLANSWLIMNPGGGPTPDKPDVTLHPPTDPGTATSFLNIRVADIERCYREWSAKGAEFLTPPIDRKA
;
A
#
# COMPACT_ATOMS: atom_id res chain seq x y z
N LEU A 1 0.95 -6.15 -13.02
CA LEU A 1 2.18 -6.23 -12.18
C LEU A 1 1.75 -6.44 -10.73
N THR A 2 2.47 -7.27 -9.98
CA THR A 2 2.23 -7.47 -8.54
C THR A 2 3.33 -6.77 -7.75
N HIS A 3 2.93 -5.93 -6.80
CA HIS A 3 3.85 -5.22 -5.90
C HIS A 3 3.84 -5.89 -4.53
N PHE A 4 5.03 -6.18 -4.04
CA PHE A 4 5.23 -6.76 -2.72
C PHE A 4 5.40 -5.66 -1.68
N LEU A 5 4.68 -5.76 -0.55
CA LEU A 5 4.79 -4.85 0.57
C LEU A 5 4.99 -5.64 1.87
N THR A 6 6.02 -5.29 2.62
CA THR A 6 6.16 -5.73 4.01
C THR A 6 5.37 -4.78 4.92
N VAL A 7 4.39 -5.30 5.68
CA VAL A 7 3.48 -4.48 6.48
C VAL A 7 3.46 -4.93 7.94
N ALA A 8 3.48 -4.03 8.91
CA ALA A 8 3.52 -4.42 10.33
C ALA A 8 2.21 -5.09 10.82
N ASP A 9 1.09 -4.76 10.19
CA ASP A 9 -0.26 -5.24 10.53
C ASP A 9 -1.02 -5.50 9.22
N VAL A 10 -1.20 -6.79 8.89
CA VAL A 10 -1.84 -7.22 7.63
C VAL A 10 -3.33 -6.85 7.60
N PRO A 11 -4.15 -7.13 8.64
CA PRO A 11 -5.53 -6.68 8.69
C PRO A 11 -5.71 -5.17 8.50
N ARG A 12 -4.88 -4.35 9.16
CA ARG A 12 -4.92 -2.89 9.02
C ARG A 12 -4.56 -2.44 7.62
N ALA A 13 -3.50 -3.02 7.03
CA ALA A 13 -3.10 -2.70 5.66
C ALA A 13 -4.18 -3.12 4.64
N ARG A 14 -4.77 -4.31 4.81
CA ARG A 14 -5.89 -4.80 3.99
C ARG A 14 -7.07 -3.82 4.00
N ALA A 15 -7.50 -3.40 5.18
CA ALA A 15 -8.60 -2.44 5.32
C ALA A 15 -8.29 -1.11 4.61
N PHE A 16 -7.05 -0.61 4.73
CA PHE A 16 -6.65 0.60 4.00
C PHE A 16 -6.77 0.43 2.48
N TYR A 17 -6.16 -0.61 1.91
CA TYR A 17 -6.18 -0.79 0.46
C TYR A 17 -7.56 -1.16 -0.09
N ALA A 18 -8.39 -1.90 0.67
CA ALA A 18 -9.72 -2.28 0.25
C ALA A 18 -10.76 -1.17 0.48
N ASP A 19 -10.88 -0.69 1.72
CA ASP A 19 -12.00 0.18 2.12
C ASP A 19 -11.74 1.65 1.73
N VAL A 20 -10.48 2.10 1.85
CA VAL A 20 -10.09 3.48 1.55
C VAL A 20 -9.85 3.65 0.05
N LEU A 21 -8.94 2.85 -0.52
CA LEU A 21 -8.53 2.98 -1.93
C LEU A 21 -9.43 2.20 -2.91
N GLY A 22 -10.40 1.42 -2.43
CA GLY A 22 -11.36 0.70 -3.26
C GLY A 22 -10.81 -0.57 -3.91
N GLY A 23 -9.79 -1.18 -3.31
CA GLY A 23 -9.23 -2.45 -3.76
C GLY A 23 -10.17 -3.63 -3.50
N GLU A 24 -10.04 -4.67 -4.33
CA GLU A 24 -10.76 -5.93 -4.19
C GLU A 24 -9.88 -6.94 -3.43
N VAL A 25 -10.39 -7.48 -2.32
CA VAL A 25 -9.70 -8.56 -1.59
C VAL A 25 -9.83 -9.85 -2.39
N VAL A 26 -8.69 -10.40 -2.80
CA VAL A 26 -8.64 -11.69 -3.52
C VAL A 26 -8.20 -12.82 -2.61
N LEU A 27 -7.27 -12.54 -1.70
CA LEU A 27 -6.92 -13.42 -0.59
C LEU A 27 -6.77 -12.56 0.66
N ASP A 28 -7.42 -12.96 1.75
CA ASP A 28 -7.54 -12.14 2.95
C ASP A 28 -6.28 -12.18 3.83
N GLU A 29 -5.57 -13.31 3.89
CA GLU A 29 -4.37 -13.48 4.72
C GLU A 29 -3.42 -14.61 4.24
N ASN A 30 -2.14 -14.54 4.66
CA ASN A 30 -1.10 -15.56 4.47
C ASN A 30 -0.79 -16.03 3.02
N PRO A 31 -0.41 -15.16 2.08
CA PRO A 31 -0.30 -13.69 2.19
C PRO A 31 -1.61 -13.00 1.82
N CYS A 32 -1.81 -11.76 2.27
CA CYS A 32 -2.95 -10.96 1.81
C CYS A 32 -2.70 -10.49 0.38
N ILE A 33 -3.71 -10.62 -0.50
CA ILE A 33 -3.67 -10.21 -1.90
C ILE A 33 -4.84 -9.28 -2.20
N ILE A 34 -4.53 -8.09 -2.68
CA ILE A 34 -5.50 -7.08 -3.12
C ILE A 34 -5.31 -6.80 -4.61
N LYS A 35 -6.39 -6.80 -5.38
CA LYS A 35 -6.40 -6.20 -6.72
C LYS A 35 -6.75 -4.72 -6.60
N LEU A 36 -5.90 -3.84 -7.10
CA LEU A 36 -6.07 -2.40 -6.97
C LEU A 36 -5.78 -1.70 -8.29
N ALA A 37 -6.75 -0.94 -8.81
CA ALA A 37 -6.67 -0.34 -10.14
C ALA A 37 -6.27 -1.39 -11.21
N ASN A 38 -5.13 -1.18 -11.89
CA ASN A 38 -4.59 -2.09 -12.92
C ASN A 38 -3.42 -2.95 -12.40
N SER A 39 -3.30 -3.11 -11.08
CA SER A 39 -2.22 -3.85 -10.42
C SER A 39 -2.73 -4.77 -9.31
N TRP A 40 -1.77 -5.49 -8.72
CA TRP A 40 -1.98 -6.38 -7.59
C TRP A 40 -1.01 -5.99 -6.48
N LEU A 41 -1.45 -6.09 -5.23
CA LEU A 41 -0.63 -5.97 -4.04
C LEU A 41 -0.58 -7.32 -3.33
N ILE A 42 0.61 -7.74 -2.92
CA ILE A 42 0.81 -8.88 -2.03
C ILE A 42 1.47 -8.37 -0.74
N MET A 43 0.93 -8.76 0.41
CA MET A 43 1.30 -8.21 1.72
C MET A 43 1.53 -9.32 2.75
N ASN A 44 2.61 -9.19 3.52
CA ASN A 44 2.93 -10.08 4.65
C ASN A 44 3.76 -9.32 5.72
N PRO A 45 3.87 -9.86 6.95
CA PRO A 45 4.53 -9.15 8.05
C PRO A 45 6.05 -9.02 7.96
N GLY A 46 6.65 -9.56 6.90
CA GLY A 46 8.09 -9.72 6.78
C GLY A 46 8.53 -11.12 7.18
N GLY A 47 9.82 -11.26 7.44
CA GLY A 47 10.42 -12.54 7.79
C GLY A 47 11.93 -12.45 7.83
N GLY A 48 12.52 -13.25 8.71
CA GLY A 48 13.97 -13.38 8.80
C GLY A 48 14.58 -14.10 7.59
N PRO A 49 15.89 -14.38 7.68
CA PRO A 49 16.57 -15.16 6.68
C PRO A 49 16.01 -16.58 6.53
N THR A 50 16.13 -17.11 5.33
CA THR A 50 15.74 -18.48 4.95
C THR A 50 16.89 -19.12 4.18
N PRO A 51 16.94 -20.46 4.02
CA PRO A 51 18.08 -21.12 3.35
C PRO A 51 18.38 -20.59 1.94
N ASP A 52 17.37 -20.12 1.21
CA ASP A 52 17.50 -19.50 -0.11
C ASP A 52 17.98 -18.04 -0.07
N LYS A 53 17.86 -17.36 1.08
CA LYS A 53 18.29 -15.99 1.31
C LYS A 53 18.82 -15.80 2.75
N PRO A 54 19.98 -16.41 3.07
CA PRO A 54 20.46 -16.59 4.44
C PRO A 54 20.89 -15.29 5.15
N ASP A 55 21.06 -14.19 4.41
CA ASP A 55 21.46 -12.89 4.95
C ASP A 55 20.37 -11.82 4.76
N VAL A 56 19.17 -12.19 4.28
CA VAL A 56 18.12 -11.22 3.92
C VAL A 56 16.94 -11.29 4.88
N THR A 57 16.72 -10.16 5.57
CA THR A 57 15.54 -9.92 6.41
C THR A 57 14.58 -8.96 5.71
N LEU A 58 13.33 -9.37 5.61
CA LEU A 58 12.22 -8.50 5.20
C LEU A 58 11.58 -7.93 6.47
N HIS A 59 11.53 -6.61 6.57
CA HIS A 59 10.92 -5.91 7.70
C HIS A 59 10.03 -4.78 7.17
N PRO A 60 8.95 -4.43 7.90
CA PRO A 60 8.15 -3.27 7.58
C PRO A 60 8.98 -1.98 7.76
N PRO A 61 8.61 -0.87 7.10
CA PRO A 61 9.29 0.41 7.31
C PRO A 61 9.31 0.80 8.79
N THR A 62 10.47 1.19 9.30
CA THR A 62 10.68 1.59 10.71
C THR A 62 10.59 3.10 10.91
N ASP A 63 10.80 3.88 9.86
CA ASP A 63 10.73 5.33 9.85
C ASP A 63 9.63 5.82 8.88
N PRO A 64 8.53 6.40 9.39
CA PRO A 64 7.47 6.98 8.55
C PRO A 64 7.93 8.16 7.68
N GLY A 65 9.04 8.82 8.01
CA GLY A 65 9.62 9.91 7.23
C GLY A 65 10.36 9.47 5.97
N THR A 66 10.61 8.16 5.82
CA THR A 66 11.39 7.60 4.71
C THR A 66 10.54 6.67 3.85
N ALA A 67 10.35 7.04 2.58
CA ALA A 67 9.67 6.17 1.62
C ALA A 67 10.60 5.03 1.16
N THR A 68 10.15 3.79 1.30
CA THR A 68 10.84 2.59 0.80
C THR A 68 10.34 2.17 -0.58
N SER A 69 9.18 2.67 -1.00
CA SER A 69 8.56 2.43 -2.30
C SER A 69 7.49 3.48 -2.59
N PHE A 70 7.03 3.57 -3.84
CA PHE A 70 5.91 4.41 -4.25
C PHE A 70 5.02 3.69 -5.28
N LEU A 71 3.70 3.85 -5.14
CA LEU A 71 2.71 3.38 -6.10
C LEU A 71 2.03 4.58 -6.76
N ASN A 72 2.18 4.71 -8.07
CA ASN A 72 1.53 5.78 -8.82
C ASN A 72 0.17 5.32 -9.34
N ILE A 73 -0.91 5.78 -8.70
CA ILE A 73 -2.29 5.52 -9.10
C ILE A 73 -2.82 6.71 -9.89
N ARG A 74 -3.28 6.44 -11.12
CA ARG A 74 -3.87 7.47 -11.99
C ARG A 74 -5.35 7.58 -11.67
N VAL A 75 -5.83 8.80 -11.47
CA VAL A 75 -7.23 9.12 -11.20
C VAL A 75 -7.71 10.19 -12.17
N ALA A 76 -9.00 10.17 -12.49
CA ALA A 76 -9.60 11.15 -13.41
C ALA A 76 -9.80 12.54 -12.76
N ASP A 77 -10.03 12.57 -11.44
CA ASP A 77 -10.29 13.79 -10.67
C ASP A 77 -9.55 13.69 -9.31
N ILE A 78 -8.42 14.38 -9.21
CA ILE A 78 -7.55 14.34 -8.02
C ILE A 78 -8.22 14.99 -6.80
N GLU A 79 -9.02 16.04 -7.02
CA GLU A 79 -9.70 16.78 -5.95
C GLU A 79 -10.82 15.95 -5.33
N ARG A 80 -11.58 15.25 -6.19
CA ARG A 80 -12.60 14.30 -5.73
C ARG A 80 -11.98 13.14 -4.96
N CYS A 81 -10.93 12.52 -5.50
CA CYS A 81 -10.25 11.41 -4.80
C CYS A 81 -9.65 11.87 -3.47
N TYR A 82 -9.04 13.05 -3.41
CA TYR A 82 -8.54 13.63 -2.17
C TYR A 82 -9.62 13.73 -1.10
N ARG A 83 -10.79 14.31 -1.43
CA ARG A 83 -11.91 14.42 -0.48
C ARG A 83 -12.46 13.06 -0.06
N GLU A 84 -12.71 12.17 -1.01
CA GLU A 84 -13.31 10.87 -0.74
C GLU A 84 -12.39 9.98 0.11
N TRP A 85 -11.11 9.89 -0.24
CA TRP A 85 -10.16 9.08 0.53
C TRP A 85 -9.86 9.70 1.89
N SER A 86 -9.76 11.02 2.01
CA SER A 86 -9.61 11.69 3.30
C SER A 86 -10.80 11.41 4.22
N ALA A 87 -12.03 11.48 3.69
CA ALA A 87 -13.24 11.16 4.46
C ALA A 87 -13.31 9.70 4.92
N LYS A 88 -12.61 8.80 4.23
CA LYS A 88 -12.45 7.38 4.60
C LYS A 88 -11.25 7.11 5.52
N GLY A 89 -10.50 8.14 5.89
CA GLY A 89 -9.36 8.04 6.82
C GLY A 89 -7.98 7.95 6.16
N ALA A 90 -7.85 8.25 4.86
CA ALA A 90 -6.53 8.46 4.27
C ALA A 90 -5.88 9.72 4.83
N GLU A 91 -4.62 9.61 5.24
CA GLU A 91 -3.78 10.74 5.62
C GLU A 91 -2.90 11.13 4.44
N PHE A 92 -3.17 12.30 3.86
CA PHE A 92 -2.34 12.88 2.82
C PHE A 92 -1.26 13.77 3.41
N LEU A 93 -0.03 13.68 2.90
CA LEU A 93 1.08 14.54 3.31
C LEU A 93 0.82 16.03 2.98
N THR A 94 0.14 16.30 1.86
CA THR A 94 -0.30 17.63 1.45
C THR A 94 -1.65 17.51 0.74
N PRO A 95 -2.44 18.60 0.64
CA PRO A 95 -3.50 18.70 -0.36
C PRO A 95 -2.96 18.51 -1.80
N PRO A 96 -3.83 18.31 -2.80
CA PRO A 96 -3.42 18.25 -4.20
C PRO A 96 -2.59 19.48 -4.60
N ILE A 97 -1.48 19.26 -5.30
CA ILE A 97 -0.60 20.31 -5.79
C ILE A 97 -0.55 20.22 -7.31
N ASP A 98 -1.02 21.27 -7.98
CA ASP A 98 -0.74 21.47 -9.40
C ASP A 98 0.72 21.92 -9.56
N ARG A 99 1.60 20.93 -9.76
CA ARG A 99 2.96 21.18 -10.18
C ARG A 99 2.92 21.42 -11.68
N LYS A 100 2.69 22.68 -12.08
CA LYS A 100 2.87 23.13 -13.46
C LYS A 100 4.19 22.56 -13.98
N ALA A 101 4.10 21.73 -15.02
CA ALA A 101 5.26 21.16 -15.70
C ALA A 101 5.98 22.24 -16.52
#